data_AF-A0A9D8FIR9-F1
#
_entry.id   AF-A0A9D8FIR9-F1
#
_cell.length_a   1.000
_cell.length_b   1.000
_cell.length_c   1.000
_cell.angle_alpha   90.00
_cell.angle_beta   90.00
_cell.angle_gamma   90.00
#
_symmetry.space_group_name_H-M   'P 1'
#
loop_
_entity.id
_entity.type
_entity.pdbx_description
1 polymer ?
#
loop_
_entity_poly.entity_id
_entity_poly.type
_entity_poly.pdbx_seq_one_letter_code
_entity_poly.pdbx_strand_id
1 'polypeptide(L)' 'MTASTTTLRLPEKKLRALRVAAGLLNRPMSRIVEDLLDEYLDDIVDGFEIEKALKETDEISWEDIKKEWDIVG' A
#
# COMPACT_ATOMS: atom_id res chain seq x y z
N MET A 1 -14.76 10.44 -5.85
CA MET A 1 -13.57 9.61 -6.16
C MET A 1 -12.47 10.52 -6.66
N THR A 2 -11.46 10.82 -5.86
CA THR A 2 -10.26 11.53 -6.31
C THR A 2 -9.12 10.53 -6.35
N ALA A 3 -8.85 9.94 -7.51
CA ALA A 3 -7.66 9.14 -7.69
C ALA A 3 -6.45 10.08 -7.57
N SER A 4 -5.69 9.94 -6.47
CA SER A 4 -4.40 10.60 -6.36
C SER A 4 -3.34 9.70 -6.99
N THR A 5 -2.30 10.30 -7.59
CA THR A 5 -1.19 9.55 -8.19
C THR A 5 0.10 9.94 -7.49
N THR A 6 0.81 8.94 -6.99
CA THR A 6 2.12 9.12 -6.37
C THR A 6 3.19 8.44 -7.20
N THR A 7 4.35 9.09 -7.36
CA THR A 7 5.50 8.51 -8.07
C THR A 7 6.49 7.91 -7.06
N LEU A 8 6.74 6.60 -7.15
CA LEU A 8 7.75 5.90 -6.36
C LEU A 8 9.01 5.66 -7.18
N ARG A 9 10.18 5.99 -6.61
CA ARG A 9 11.48 5.70 -7.24
C ARG A 9 12.02 4.39 -6.68
N LEU A 10 12.33 3.46 -7.59
CA LEU A 10 12.92 2.17 -7.27
C LEU A 10 14.25 1.99 -8.01
N PRO A 11 15.22 1.27 -7.43
CA PRO A 11 16.42 0.86 -8.16
C PRO A 11 16.06 0.08 -9.44
N GLU A 12 16.77 0.35 -10.53
CA GLU A 12 16.54 -0.26 -11.85
C GLU A 12 16.45 -1.79 -11.80
N LYS A 13 17.31 -2.44 -11.00
CA LYS A 13 17.28 -3.91 -10.84
C LYS A 13 15.95 -4.41 -10.28
N LYS A 14 15.35 -3.67 -9.33
CA LYS A 14 14.04 -4.01 -8.74
C LYS A 14 12.90 -3.75 -9.73
N LEU A 15 12.96 -2.65 -10.49
CA LEU A 15 11.97 -2.36 -11.54
C LEU A 15 11.95 -3.45 -12.62
N ARG A 16 13.12 -3.94 -13.03
CA ARG A 16 13.22 -5.06 -13.99
C ARG A 16 12.58 -6.33 -13.44
N ALA A 17 12.88 -6.68 -12.18
CA ALA A 17 12.26 -7.84 -11.54
C ALA A 17 10.74 -7.71 -11.47
N LEU A 18 10.23 -6.53 -11.09
CA LEU A 18 8.79 -6.26 -11.04
C LEU A 18 8.12 -6.38 -12.42
N ARG A 19 8.77 -5.90 -13.49
CA ARG A 19 8.27 -6.07 -14.87
C ARG A 19 8.18 -7.54 -15.29
N VAL A 20 9.17 -8.35 -14.93
CA VAL A 20 9.17 -9.79 -15.22
C VAL A 20 8.04 -10.47 -14.44
N ALA A 21 7.90 -10.18 -13.15
CA ALA A 21 6.83 -10.73 -12.31
C ALA A 21 5.44 -10.37 -12.86
N ALA A 22 5.24 -9.11 -13.25
CA ALA A 22 4.00 -8.64 -13.86
C ALA A 22 3.64 -9.43 -15.14
N GLY A 23 4.63 -9.70 -15.99
CA GLY A 23 4.45 -10.55 -17.18
C GLY A 23 4.08 -11.99 -16.83
N LEU A 24 4.76 -12.60 -15.85
CA LEU A 24 4.50 -13.98 -15.42
C LEU A 24 3.12 -14.15 -14.77
N LEU A 25 2.70 -13.18 -13.97
CA LEU A 25 1.40 -13.20 -13.28
C LEU A 25 0.25 -12.74 -14.18
N ASN A 26 0.54 -12.20 -15.37
CA ASN A 26 -0.43 -11.54 -16.24
C ASN A 26 -1.22 -10.44 -15.50
N ARG A 27 -0.51 -9.61 -14.72
CA ARG A 27 -1.09 -8.53 -13.90
C ARG A 27 -0.36 -7.20 -14.12
N PRO A 28 -1.05 -6.05 -14.06
CA PRO A 28 -0.39 -4.73 -14.08
C PRO A 28 0.55 -4.56 -12.88
N MET A 29 1.71 -3.92 -13.10
CA MET A 29 2.64 -3.60 -12.01
C MET A 29 2.01 -2.76 -10.91
N SER A 30 1.08 -1.85 -11.24
CA SER A 30 0.38 -1.02 -10.25
C SER A 30 -0.41 -1.88 -9.28
N ARG A 31 -1.18 -2.85 -9.78
CA ARG A 31 -1.94 -3.79 -8.94
C ARG A 31 -1.04 -4.63 -8.05
N ILE A 32 0.11 -5.09 -8.55
CA ILE A 32 1.08 -5.82 -7.72
C ILE A 32 1.62 -4.94 -6.59
N VAL A 33 1.90 -3.66 -6.87
CA VAL A 33 2.40 -2.73 -5.86
C VAL A 33 1.32 -2.34 -4.85
N GLU A 34 0.07 -2.16 -5.30
CA GLU A 34 -1.09 -1.94 -4.42
C GLU A 34 -1.27 -3.11 -3.45
N ASP A 35 -1.36 -4.35 -3.94
CA ASP A 35 -1.51 -5.53 -3.07
C ASP A 35 -0.38 -5.65 -2.04
N LEU A 36 0.87 -5.40 -2.45
CA LEU A 36 2.04 -5.48 -1.57
C LEU A 36 2.03 -4.36 -0.52
N LEU A 37 1.48 -3.20 -0.86
CA LEU A 37 1.33 -2.10 0.09
C LEU A 37 0.22 -2.43 1.09
N ASP A 38 -0.89 -3.00 0.63
CA ASP A 38 -1.99 -3.41 1.50
C ASP A 38 -1.52 -4.48 2.51
N GLU A 39 -0.83 -5.53 2.03
CA GLU A 39 -0.27 -6.59 2.89
C GLU A 39 0.75 -6.03 3.90
N TYR A 40 1.67 -5.17 3.45
CA TYR A 40 2.67 -4.57 4.33
C TYR A 40 2.03 -3.66 5.38
N LEU A 41 1.01 -2.90 5.00
CA LEU A 41 0.31 -2.03 5.93
C LEU A 41 -0.47 -2.84 6.95
N ASP A 42 -1.19 -3.88 6.53
CA ASP A 42 -1.90 -4.83 7.40
C ASP A 42 -0.96 -5.47 8.45
N ASP A 43 0.22 -5.93 8.02
CA ASP A 43 1.25 -6.46 8.93
C ASP A 43 1.74 -5.42 9.96
N ILE A 44 1.88 -4.15 9.56
CA ILE A 44 2.21 -3.08 10.53
C ILE A 44 1.07 -2.89 11.52
N VAL A 45 -0.20 -3.00 11.10
CA VAL A 45 -1.35 -2.86 12.01
C VAL A 45 -1.37 -3.93 13.07
N ASP A 46 -1.15 -5.15 12.63
CA ASP A 46 -1.24 -6.30 13.51
C ASP A 46 0.01 -6.41 14.39
N GLY A 47 1.15 -5.92 13.92
CA GLY A 47 2.45 -6.02 14.59
C GLY A 47 2.85 -4.82 15.44
N PHE A 48 2.41 -3.60 15.11
CA PHE A 48 2.65 -2.41 15.90
C PHE A 48 1.38 -2.01 16.64
N GLU A 49 1.52 -1.54 17.88
CA GLU A 49 0.49 -0.74 18.54
C GLU A 49 0.29 0.56 17.75
N ILE A 50 -0.28 0.50 16.55
CA ILE A 50 -0.49 1.63 15.64
C ILE A 50 -1.25 2.75 16.37
N GLU A 51 -2.12 2.40 17.32
CA GLU A 51 -2.78 3.36 18.20
C GLU A 51 -1.81 4.31 18.92
N LYS A 52 -0.61 3.85 19.27
CA LYS A 52 0.40 4.68 19.93
C LYS A 52 1.10 5.62 18.94
N ALA A 53 1.39 5.15 17.72
CA ALA A 53 2.00 5.97 16.68
C ALA A 53 1.02 7.02 16.11
N LEU A 54 -0.25 6.66 15.96
CA LEU A 54 -1.29 7.58 15.49
C LEU A 54 -1.72 8.59 16.56
N LYS A 55 -1.61 8.27 17.86
CA LYS A 55 -1.79 9.24 18.95
C LYS A 55 -0.73 10.35 18.95
N GLU A 56 0.44 10.12 18.33
CA GLU A 56 1.48 11.14 18.16
C GLU A 56 1.28 11.98 16.89
N THR A 57 0.45 11.52 15.95
CA THR A 57 0.06 12.21 14.72
C THR A 57 -1.44 12.53 14.79
N ASP A 58 -1.80 13.58 15.49
CA ASP A 58 -3.17 14.05 15.84
C ASP A 58 -4.22 14.17 14.69
N GLU A 59 -3.98 13.64 13.49
CA GLU A 59 -4.79 13.92 12.30
C GLU A 59 -5.55 12.74 11.70
N ILE A 60 -5.20 11.46 11.90
CA ILE A 60 -5.93 10.36 11.21
C ILE A 60 -5.99 9.06 12.03
N SER A 61 -7.19 8.57 12.33
CA SER A 61 -7.44 7.25 12.94
C SER A 61 -7.29 6.13 11.91
N TRP A 62 -6.71 5.00 12.33
CA TRP A 62 -6.48 3.86 11.44
C TRP A 62 -7.77 3.20 10.93
N GLU A 63 -8.82 3.23 11.75
CA GLU A 63 -10.14 2.76 11.34
C GLU A 63 -10.73 3.63 10.22
N ASP A 64 -10.38 4.92 10.17
CA ASP A 64 -10.84 5.80 9.10
C ASP A 64 -10.06 5.54 7.80
N ILE A 65 -8.76 5.22 7.89
CA ILE A 65 -7.95 4.78 6.75
C ILE A 65 -8.48 3.46 6.18
N LYS A 66 -8.79 2.47 7.02
CA LYS A 66 -9.39 1.20 6.57
C LYS A 66 -10.78 1.39 5.93
N LYS A 67 -11.61 2.30 6.45
CA LYS A 67 -12.90 2.64 5.82
C LYS A 67 -12.72 3.22 4.41
N GLU A 68 -11.67 4.01 4.17
CA GLU A 68 -11.37 4.49 2.82
C GLU A 68 -10.98 3.36 1.85
N TRP A 69 -10.41 2.26 2.36
CA TRP A 69 -10.06 1.08 1.55
C TRP A 69 -11.26 0.18 1.25
N ASP A 70 -12.12 -0.09 2.24
CA ASP A 70 -13.29 -0.98 2.09
C ASP A 70 -14.44 -0.38 1.25
N ILE A 71 -14.50 0.94 1.06
CA ILE A 71 -15.54 1.59 0.24
C ILE A 71 -15.30 1.37 -1.27
N VAL A 72 -14.16 0.82 -1.67
CA VAL A 72 -13.79 0.58 -3.08
C VAL A 72 -14.07 -0.87 -3.54
N GLY A 73 -14.59 -1.72 -2.64
CA GLY A 73 -15.02 -3.11 -2.92
C GLY A 73 -16.37 -3.22 -3.63
#